data_AF-A0A7K3ZNM7-F1
#
_entry.id   AF-A0A7K3ZNM7-F1
#
_cell.length_a   1.000
_cell.length_b   1.000
_cell.length_c   1.000
_cell.angle_alpha   90.00
_cell.angle_beta   90.00
_cell.angle_gamma   90.00
#
_symmetry.space_group_name_H-M   'P 1'
#
loop_
_entity.id
_entity.type
_entity.pdbx_description
1 polymer ?
#
loop_
_entity_poly.entity_id
_entity_poly.type
_entity_poly.pdbx_seq_one_letter_code
_entity_poly.pdbx_strand_id
1 'polypeptide(L)'
;MGRIWIIAKKVFSVSLLFNALLTIACAASVLGGVYWYYAPWKPFEPYIIDGAVFWFAIAAAVLSLYPSAMLGRKLHTGRFLFHHYFYGLVVIGCAAVYVVLFTPASIFTIFIVFNESVEVNLGKFFLLGGFALLLDDLPDVSMRIEGHLNWLKDKARRIPRLMGIAQAITGAGALYLSLSLLWGIINVPQWVTLANFITCFSTLITAIVSFVFIKRRFWHKLELKHPRENTH
;
A
#
# COMPACT_ATOMS: atom_id res chain seq x y z
N MET A 1 -7.72 28.84 -4.68
CA MET A 1 -7.08 27.80 -3.82
C MET A 1 -5.61 27.70 -4.21
N GLY A 2 -4.69 27.96 -3.27
CA GLY A 2 -3.26 28.16 -3.57
C GLY A 2 -2.51 26.89 -3.97
N ARG A 3 -1.38 27.06 -4.68
CA ARG A 3 -0.46 25.98 -5.13
C ARG A 3 -0.03 25.03 -4.00
N ILE A 4 0.16 25.55 -2.79
CA ILE A 4 0.55 24.79 -1.59
C ILE A 4 -0.47 23.69 -1.27
N TRP A 5 -1.77 24.00 -1.36
CA TRP A 5 -2.83 23.03 -1.07
C TRP A 5 -2.87 21.87 -2.08
N ILE A 6 -2.53 22.16 -3.33
CA ILE A 6 -2.46 21.14 -4.39
C ILE A 6 -1.28 20.20 -4.11
N ILE A 7 -0.11 20.75 -3.76
CA ILE A 7 1.07 19.97 -3.39
C ILE A 7 0.78 19.09 -2.17
N ALA A 8 0.18 19.66 -1.11
CA ALA A 8 -0.18 18.91 0.09
C ALA A 8 -1.10 17.71 -0.21
N LYS A 9 -2.09 17.89 -1.10
CA LYS A 9 -2.97 16.80 -1.51
C LYS A 9 -2.27 15.75 -2.38
N LYS A 10 -1.30 16.15 -3.22
CA LYS A 10 -0.51 15.21 -4.03
C LYS A 10 0.41 14.39 -3.13
N VAL A 11 1.13 15.04 -2.21
CA VAL A 11 1.94 14.37 -1.18
C VAL A 11 1.08 13.39 -0.38
N PHE A 12 -0.09 13.83 0.09
CA PHE A 12 -1.02 12.96 0.82
C PHE A 12 -1.42 11.72 0.01
N SER A 13 -1.75 11.87 -1.26
CA SER A 13 -2.09 10.74 -2.14
C SER A 13 -0.93 9.75 -2.32
N VAL A 14 0.28 10.25 -2.53
CA VAL A 14 1.50 9.41 -2.62
C VAL A 14 1.78 8.74 -1.27
N SER A 15 1.60 9.42 -0.15
CA SER A 15 1.74 8.83 1.20
C SER A 15 0.75 7.70 1.42
N LEU A 16 -0.48 7.79 0.90
CA LEU A 16 -1.46 6.70 0.98
C LEU A 16 -1.02 5.48 0.13
N LEU A 17 -0.47 5.72 -1.06
CA LEU A 17 0.10 4.64 -1.89
C LEU A 17 1.28 3.97 -1.20
N PHE A 18 2.21 4.77 -0.68
CA PHE A 18 3.35 4.29 0.09
C PHE A 18 2.90 3.46 1.30
N ASN A 19 1.91 3.94 2.06
CA ASN A 19 1.38 3.21 3.20
C ASN A 19 0.76 1.87 2.79
N ALA A 20 0.00 1.82 1.68
CA ALA A 20 -0.56 0.56 1.18
C ALA A 20 0.56 -0.43 0.81
N LEU A 21 1.59 0.02 0.10
CA LEU A 21 2.75 -0.82 -0.23
C LEU A 21 3.51 -1.29 1.02
N LEU A 22 3.68 -0.41 2.01
CA LEU A 22 4.32 -0.72 3.29
C LEU A 22 3.53 -1.79 4.05
N THR A 23 2.20 -1.66 4.14
CA THR A 23 1.34 -2.68 4.74
C THR A 23 1.48 -4.03 4.04
N ILE A 24 1.53 -4.05 2.70
CA ILE A 24 1.74 -5.29 1.93
C ILE A 24 3.09 -5.89 2.28
N ALA A 25 4.17 -5.10 2.29
CA ALA A 25 5.51 -5.58 2.61
C ALA A 25 5.62 -6.12 4.04
N CYS A 26 5.08 -5.40 5.03
CA CYS A 26 5.06 -5.85 6.43
C CYS A 26 4.27 -7.16 6.58
N ALA A 27 3.07 -7.23 6.01
CA ALA A 27 2.25 -8.44 6.06
C ALA A 27 2.90 -9.62 5.31
N ALA A 28 3.52 -9.38 4.16
CA ALA A 28 4.24 -10.38 3.39
C ALA A 28 5.46 -10.91 4.15
N SER A 29 6.18 -10.06 4.90
CA SER A 29 7.29 -10.50 5.76
C SER A 29 6.81 -11.42 6.89
N VAL A 30 5.66 -11.10 7.52
CA VAL A 30 5.06 -11.96 8.56
C VAL A 30 4.58 -13.29 7.97
N LEU A 31 3.83 -13.26 6.86
CA LEU A 31 3.37 -14.47 6.18
C LEU A 31 4.53 -15.31 5.64
N GLY A 32 5.60 -14.66 5.20
CA GLY A 32 6.87 -15.30 4.83
C GLY A 32 7.42 -16.14 5.96
N GLY A 33 7.48 -15.57 7.17
CA GLY A 33 7.89 -16.30 8.37
C GLY A 33 6.96 -17.47 8.69
N VAL A 34 5.63 -17.28 8.61
CA VAL A 34 4.63 -18.31 8.91
C VAL A 34 4.72 -19.51 7.96
N TYR A 35 4.80 -19.27 6.65
CA TYR A 35 4.69 -20.34 5.65
C TYR A 35 6.04 -20.93 5.23
N TRP A 36 7.14 -20.16 5.25
CA TRP A 36 8.42 -20.61 4.70
C TRP A 36 9.51 -20.85 5.73
N TYR A 37 9.64 -19.96 6.72
CA TYR A 37 10.83 -19.97 7.57
C TYR A 37 10.62 -20.64 8.94
N TYR A 38 9.40 -20.61 9.47
CA TYR A 38 9.14 -21.07 10.83
C TYR A 38 7.78 -21.80 10.92
N ALA A 39 7.74 -23.09 10.58
CA ALA A 39 6.51 -23.89 10.43
C ALA A 39 5.58 -23.98 11.67
N PRO A 40 6.04 -23.82 12.94
CA PRO A 40 5.14 -23.67 14.09
C PRO A 40 5.07 -22.22 14.63
N TRP A 41 5.58 -21.23 13.91
CA TRP A 41 5.57 -19.84 14.40
C TRP A 41 4.17 -19.27 14.37
N LYS A 42 3.70 -18.89 15.55
CA LYS A 42 2.45 -18.20 15.76
C LYS A 42 2.74 -16.73 16.07
N PRO A 43 2.85 -15.88 15.04
CA PRO A 43 3.24 -14.49 15.24
C PRO A 43 2.16 -13.79 16.07
N PHE A 44 2.60 -13.14 17.14
CA PHE A 44 1.77 -12.32 18.03
C PHE A 44 0.67 -13.07 18.81
N GLU A 45 0.80 -14.37 19.04
CA GLU A 45 -0.04 -15.11 19.99
C GLU A 45 0.17 -14.57 21.42
N PRO A 46 -0.88 -14.49 22.27
CA PRO A 46 -2.28 -14.89 22.04
C PRO A 46 -3.18 -13.77 21.48
N TYR A 47 -2.62 -12.63 21.08
CA TYR A 47 -3.40 -11.45 20.72
C TYR A 47 -3.97 -11.51 19.30
N ILE A 48 -3.30 -12.25 18.42
CA ILE A 48 -3.78 -12.59 17.08
C ILE A 48 -4.19 -14.06 17.07
N ILE A 49 -5.38 -14.35 16.52
CA ILE A 49 -5.93 -15.71 16.43
C ILE A 49 -5.04 -16.62 15.57
N ASP A 50 -4.59 -16.12 14.42
CA ASP A 50 -3.74 -16.85 13.49
C ASP A 50 -2.93 -15.91 12.58
N GLY A 51 -1.72 -16.30 12.20
CA GLY A 51 -0.85 -15.53 11.31
C GLY A 51 -1.45 -15.31 9.91
N ALA A 52 -2.29 -16.20 9.41
CA ALA A 52 -2.97 -16.08 8.11
C ALA A 52 -3.92 -14.87 8.05
N VAL A 53 -4.33 -14.31 9.18
CA VAL A 53 -5.19 -13.11 9.22
C VAL A 53 -4.50 -11.92 8.53
N PHE A 54 -3.16 -11.89 8.44
CA PHE A 54 -2.41 -10.88 7.68
C PHE A 54 -2.78 -10.80 6.19
N TRP A 55 -3.39 -11.84 5.60
CA TRP A 55 -3.97 -11.75 4.25
C TRP A 55 -5.05 -10.66 4.14
N PHE A 56 -5.83 -10.39 5.20
CA PHE A 56 -6.79 -9.30 5.20
C PHE A 56 -6.12 -7.93 5.09
N ALA A 57 -4.95 -7.74 5.73
CA ALA A 57 -4.18 -6.51 5.60
C ALA A 57 -3.67 -6.30 4.16
N ILE A 58 -3.16 -7.36 3.52
CA ILE A 58 -2.75 -7.33 2.11
C ILE A 58 -3.94 -6.97 1.23
N ALA A 59 -5.08 -7.65 1.39
CA ALA A 59 -6.27 -7.40 0.59
C ALA A 59 -6.80 -5.96 0.78
N ALA A 60 -6.82 -5.45 2.01
CA ALA A 60 -7.24 -4.08 2.31
C ALA A 60 -6.31 -3.04 1.65
N ALA A 61 -5.00 -3.27 1.72
CA ALA A 61 -3.99 -2.41 1.11
C ALA A 61 -4.11 -2.41 -0.42
N VAL A 62 -4.25 -3.58 -1.04
CA VAL A 62 -4.44 -3.72 -2.50
C VAL A 62 -5.70 -2.98 -2.96
N LEU A 63 -6.83 -3.16 -2.26
CA LEU A 63 -8.08 -2.44 -2.55
C LEU A 63 -7.94 -0.92 -2.35
N SER A 64 -7.01 -0.47 -1.51
CA SER A 64 -6.76 0.94 -1.24
C SER A 64 -5.79 1.59 -2.23
N LEU A 65 -5.00 0.83 -2.99
CA LEU A 65 -4.04 1.37 -3.97
C LEU A 65 -4.74 2.21 -5.04
N TYR A 66 -5.75 1.64 -5.71
CA TYR A 66 -6.41 2.31 -6.82
C TYR A 66 -7.12 3.62 -6.40
N PRO A 67 -7.96 3.63 -5.34
CA PRO A 67 -8.57 4.87 -4.87
C PRO A 67 -7.55 5.92 -4.41
N SER A 68 -6.44 5.49 -3.80
CA SER A 68 -5.35 6.37 -3.35
C SER A 68 -4.66 7.06 -4.53
N ALA A 69 -4.29 6.32 -5.58
CA ALA A 69 -3.72 6.91 -6.81
C ALA A 69 -4.71 7.88 -7.48
N MET A 70 -6.00 7.53 -7.52
CA MET A 70 -7.04 8.38 -8.11
C MET A 70 -7.22 9.72 -7.40
N LEU A 71 -6.89 9.84 -6.11
CA LEU A 71 -6.92 11.12 -5.40
C LEU A 71 -5.86 12.09 -5.95
N GLY A 72 -4.64 11.59 -6.18
CA GLY A 72 -3.51 12.37 -6.69
C GLY A 72 -3.69 12.76 -8.15
N ARG A 73 -4.18 11.85 -8.99
CA ARG A 73 -4.38 12.10 -10.44
C ARG A 73 -5.46 13.14 -10.75
N LYS A 74 -6.43 13.34 -9.86
CA LYS A 74 -7.44 14.41 -10.03
C LYS A 74 -6.86 15.82 -9.84
N LEU A 75 -5.65 15.93 -9.31
CA LEU A 75 -4.97 17.19 -9.10
C LEU A 75 -4.15 17.50 -10.34
N HIS A 76 -4.66 18.40 -11.18
CA HIS A 76 -3.90 18.97 -12.30
C HIS A 76 -2.77 19.84 -11.72
N THR A 77 -1.64 19.21 -11.38
CA THR A 77 -0.48 19.88 -10.78
C THR A 77 0.37 20.63 -11.81
N GLY A 78 -0.02 20.61 -13.09
CA GLY A 78 0.88 20.99 -14.19
C GLY A 78 2.05 20.01 -14.28
N ARG A 79 2.74 19.95 -15.42
CA ARG A 79 3.95 19.13 -15.62
C ARG A 79 5.15 19.67 -14.82
N PHE A 80 4.92 20.13 -13.60
CA PHE A 80 5.84 20.97 -12.87
C PHE A 80 6.91 20.09 -12.21
N LEU A 81 7.92 19.77 -13.01
CA LEU A 81 9.27 19.32 -12.65
C LEU A 81 9.45 17.80 -12.53
N PHE A 82 9.34 17.16 -13.70
CA PHE A 82 9.67 15.76 -14.06
C PHE A 82 8.67 14.69 -13.57
N HIS A 83 8.43 13.72 -14.45
CA HIS A 83 7.48 12.63 -14.23
C HIS A 83 7.82 11.88 -12.93
N HIS A 84 6.89 11.74 -11.97
CA HIS A 84 7.19 11.06 -10.70
C HIS A 84 7.61 9.62 -10.95
N TYR A 85 7.14 9.01 -12.04
CA TYR A 85 7.62 7.70 -12.47
C TYR A 85 9.13 7.67 -12.74
N PHE A 86 9.72 8.74 -13.30
CA PHE A 86 11.15 8.80 -13.61
C PHE A 86 11.95 8.84 -12.31
N TYR A 87 11.58 9.70 -11.36
CA TYR A 87 12.18 9.70 -10.03
C TYR A 87 11.97 8.37 -9.31
N GLY A 88 10.78 7.77 -9.44
CA GLY A 88 10.49 6.45 -8.91
C GLY A 88 11.45 5.39 -9.45
N LEU A 89 11.68 5.36 -10.77
CA LEU A 89 12.62 4.45 -11.41
C LEU A 89 14.08 4.68 -10.96
N VAL A 90 14.50 5.94 -10.86
CA VAL A 90 15.85 6.28 -10.36
C VAL A 90 16.01 5.82 -8.91
N VAL A 91 15.03 6.10 -8.04
CA VAL A 91 15.04 5.67 -6.64
C VAL A 91 15.04 4.15 -6.53
N ILE A 92 14.23 3.43 -7.32
CA ILE A 92 14.24 1.96 -7.37
C ILE A 92 15.62 1.45 -7.80
N GLY A 93 16.21 2.01 -8.86
CA GLY A 93 17.52 1.60 -9.35
C GLY A 93 18.62 1.81 -8.31
N CYS A 94 18.68 2.98 -7.70
CA CYS A 94 19.64 3.28 -6.63
C CYS A 94 19.43 2.38 -5.40
N ALA A 95 18.16 2.17 -4.99
CA ALA A 95 17.85 1.30 -3.85
C ALA A 95 18.18 -0.17 -4.15
N ALA A 96 17.98 -0.64 -5.38
CA ALA A 96 18.36 -1.98 -5.81
C ALA A 96 19.88 -2.17 -5.74
N VAL A 97 20.66 -1.22 -6.26
CA VAL A 97 22.12 -1.23 -6.13
C VAL A 97 22.55 -1.21 -4.67
N TYR A 98 21.90 -0.39 -3.84
CA TYR A 98 22.17 -0.35 -2.41
C TYR A 98 21.92 -1.70 -1.73
N VAL A 99 20.80 -2.35 -2.01
CA VAL A 99 20.45 -3.67 -1.46
C VAL A 99 21.50 -4.71 -1.85
N VAL A 100 21.89 -4.76 -3.13
CA VAL A 100 22.85 -5.75 -3.64
C VAL A 100 24.25 -5.56 -3.05
N LEU A 101 24.69 -4.31 -2.86
CA LEU A 101 26.05 -4.01 -2.40
C LEU A 101 26.20 -3.99 -0.88
N PHE A 102 25.17 -3.57 -0.15
CA PHE A 102 25.28 -3.23 1.27
C PHE A 102 24.38 -4.06 2.19
N THR A 103 23.62 -5.03 1.66
CA THR A 103 22.76 -5.88 2.48
C THR A 103 22.99 -7.36 2.17
N PRO A 104 22.83 -8.26 3.17
CA PRO A 104 22.92 -9.69 2.94
C PRO A 104 21.64 -10.27 2.31
N ALA A 105 20.60 -9.46 2.11
CA ALA A 105 19.31 -9.91 1.59
C ALA A 105 19.30 -9.89 0.06
N SER A 106 18.73 -10.93 -0.55
CA SER A 106 18.47 -10.94 -1.99
C SER A 106 17.35 -9.95 -2.32
N ILE A 107 17.51 -9.20 -3.41
CA ILE A 107 16.48 -8.27 -3.90
C ILE A 107 15.14 -8.98 -4.19
N PHE A 108 15.19 -10.26 -4.56
CA PHE A 108 13.99 -11.05 -4.86
C PHE A 108 13.22 -11.49 -3.61
N THR A 109 13.89 -11.56 -2.46
CA THR A 109 13.29 -12.02 -1.20
C THR A 109 13.16 -10.90 -0.17
N ILE A 110 13.65 -9.68 -0.47
CA ILE A 110 13.77 -8.60 0.50
C ILE A 110 12.45 -8.30 1.22
N PHE A 111 11.30 -8.35 0.56
CA PHE A 111 9.98 -8.09 1.17
C PHE A 111 9.37 -9.26 1.95
N ILE A 112 9.94 -10.46 1.84
CA ILE A 112 9.45 -11.68 2.48
C ILE A 112 10.33 -12.04 3.68
N VAL A 113 11.60 -11.60 3.68
CA VAL A 113 12.51 -11.82 4.81
C VAL A 113 12.15 -10.90 5.97
N PHE A 114 11.75 -11.51 7.08
CA PHE A 114 11.62 -10.84 8.37
C PHE A 114 13.02 -10.58 8.95
N ASN A 115 13.45 -9.32 8.94
CA ASN A 115 14.78 -8.90 9.39
C ASN A 115 14.68 -7.54 10.08
N GLU A 116 15.32 -7.41 11.24
CA GLU A 116 15.36 -6.20 12.06
C GLU A 116 16.53 -5.26 11.70
N SER A 117 17.45 -5.69 10.82
CA SER A 117 18.57 -4.89 10.29
C SER A 117 18.09 -3.57 9.71
N VAL A 118 18.74 -2.49 10.13
CA VAL A 118 18.44 -1.13 9.66
C VAL A 118 18.74 -1.02 8.17
N GLU A 119 19.82 -1.64 7.70
CA GLU A 119 20.25 -1.62 6.29
C GLU A 119 19.20 -2.26 5.38
N VAL A 120 18.72 -3.45 5.75
CA VAL A 120 17.66 -4.15 4.99
C VAL A 120 16.37 -3.32 4.98
N ASN A 121 15.99 -2.75 6.12
CA ASN A 121 14.76 -1.94 6.24
C ASN A 121 14.86 -0.60 5.51
N LEU A 122 16.05 0.00 5.43
CA LEU A 122 16.31 1.19 4.62
C LEU A 122 16.15 0.88 3.13
N GLY A 123 16.69 -0.25 2.67
CA GLY A 123 16.50 -0.75 1.31
C GLY A 123 15.02 -0.95 0.97
N LYS A 124 14.26 -1.62 1.86
CA LYS A 124 12.80 -1.79 1.73
C LYS A 124 12.09 -0.44 1.61
N PHE A 125 12.40 0.50 2.50
CA PHE A 125 11.77 1.82 2.53
C PHE A 125 11.94 2.56 1.19
N PHE A 126 13.17 2.64 0.67
CA PHE A 126 13.42 3.33 -0.59
C PHE A 126 12.83 2.61 -1.80
N LEU A 127 12.87 1.28 -1.85
CA LEU A 127 12.20 0.52 -2.92
C LEU A 127 10.69 0.80 -2.93
N LEU A 128 10.03 0.73 -1.76
CA LEU A 128 8.59 1.02 -1.64
C LEU A 128 8.27 2.48 -1.97
N GLY A 129 9.13 3.42 -1.59
CA GLY A 129 9.01 4.83 -1.94
C GLY A 129 9.07 5.05 -3.45
N GLY A 130 10.05 4.45 -4.11
CA GLY A 130 10.17 4.50 -5.57
C GLY A 130 8.99 3.84 -6.28
N PHE A 131 8.49 2.70 -5.77
CA PHE A 131 7.26 2.08 -6.29
C PHE A 131 6.03 2.96 -6.09
N ALA A 132 5.89 3.66 -4.96
CA ALA A 132 4.77 4.57 -4.73
C ALA A 132 4.75 5.71 -5.75
N LEU A 133 5.91 6.29 -6.05
CA LEU A 133 6.07 7.33 -7.07
C LEU A 133 5.76 6.81 -8.49
N LEU A 134 6.21 5.58 -8.80
CA LEU A 134 5.92 4.92 -10.06
C LEU A 134 4.42 4.60 -10.23
N LEU A 135 3.76 4.13 -9.16
CA LEU A 135 2.33 3.79 -9.18
C LEU A 135 1.42 5.02 -9.29
N ASP A 136 1.82 6.14 -8.71
CA ASP A 136 1.08 7.40 -8.78
C ASP A 136 0.90 7.85 -10.25
N ASP A 137 1.98 7.79 -11.02
CA ASP A 137 2.03 8.20 -12.44
C ASP A 137 2.04 6.98 -13.42
N LEU A 138 1.60 5.80 -12.99
CA LEU A 138 1.68 4.55 -13.78
C LEU A 138 1.08 4.62 -15.21
N PRO A 139 -0.06 5.29 -15.46
CA PRO A 139 -0.61 5.41 -16.82
C PRO A 139 0.33 6.13 -17.78
N ASP A 140 1.15 7.07 -17.29
CA ASP A 140 2.05 7.87 -18.11
C ASP A 140 3.31 7.08 -18.54
N VAL A 141 3.54 5.91 -17.95
CA VAL A 141 4.68 5.03 -18.26
C VAL A 141 4.45 4.23 -19.53
N SER A 142 3.22 3.77 -19.77
CA SER A 142 2.90 2.90 -20.91
C SER A 142 1.41 2.87 -21.22
N MET A 143 1.06 3.04 -22.50
CA MET A 143 -0.31 2.88 -23.01
C MET A 143 -0.88 1.48 -22.74
N ARG A 144 -0.04 0.44 -22.70
CA ARG A 144 -0.51 -0.92 -22.36
C ARG A 144 -0.97 -0.98 -20.90
N ILE A 145 -0.21 -0.37 -20.00
CA ILE A 145 -0.56 -0.32 -18.58
C ILE A 145 -1.82 0.51 -18.38
N GLU A 146 -1.97 1.63 -19.07
CA GLU A 146 -3.21 2.40 -19.09
C GLU A 146 -4.41 1.56 -19.55
N GLY A 147 -4.26 0.77 -20.62
CA GLY A 147 -5.28 -0.16 -21.10
C GLY A 147 -5.70 -1.18 -20.03
N HIS A 148 -4.74 -1.80 -19.34
CA HIS A 148 -5.02 -2.74 -18.25
C HIS A 148 -5.69 -2.08 -17.04
N LEU A 149 -5.26 -0.86 -16.67
CA LEU A 149 -5.88 -0.10 -15.60
C LEU A 149 -7.32 0.31 -15.93
N ASN A 150 -7.58 0.69 -17.18
CA ASN A 150 -8.93 0.99 -17.66
C ASN A 150 -9.82 -0.25 -17.65
N TRP A 151 -9.30 -1.41 -18.07
CA TRP A 151 -10.01 -2.68 -17.96
C TRP A 151 -10.34 -3.06 -16.52
N LEU A 152 -9.38 -2.89 -15.59
CA LEU A 152 -9.58 -3.17 -14.16
C LEU A 152 -10.63 -2.23 -13.56
N LYS A 153 -10.56 -0.94 -13.92
CA LYS A 153 -11.54 0.07 -13.55
C LYS A 153 -12.94 -0.28 -14.07
N ASP A 154 -13.06 -0.73 -15.31
CA ASP A 154 -14.35 -1.13 -15.90
C ASP A 154 -14.92 -2.36 -15.21
N LYS A 155 -14.08 -3.33 -14.84
CA LYS A 155 -14.50 -4.47 -14.00
C LYS A 155 -15.00 -4.00 -12.63
N ALA A 156 -14.24 -3.16 -11.94
CA ALA A 156 -14.63 -2.63 -10.63
C ALA A 156 -15.95 -1.84 -10.70
N ARG A 157 -16.20 -1.14 -11.82
CA ARG A 157 -17.44 -0.40 -12.08
C ARG A 157 -18.66 -1.30 -12.21
N ARG A 158 -18.52 -2.55 -12.66
CA ARG A 158 -19.65 -3.49 -12.78
C ARG A 158 -20.12 -4.05 -11.44
N ILE A 159 -19.28 -3.97 -10.40
CA ILE A 159 -19.52 -4.60 -9.10
C ILE A 159 -19.19 -3.68 -7.91
N PRO A 160 -19.63 -2.40 -7.89
CA PRO A 160 -19.19 -1.44 -6.87
C PRO A 160 -19.65 -1.81 -5.46
N ARG A 161 -20.80 -2.49 -5.34
CA ARG A 161 -21.30 -3.00 -4.06
C ARG A 161 -20.40 -4.08 -3.49
N LEU A 162 -19.98 -5.05 -4.31
CA LEU A 162 -19.05 -6.10 -3.89
C LEU A 162 -17.68 -5.53 -3.54
N MET A 163 -17.17 -4.56 -4.31
CA MET A 163 -15.93 -3.86 -4.00
C MET A 163 -16.01 -3.14 -2.65
N GLY A 164 -17.13 -2.48 -2.36
CA GLY A 164 -17.37 -1.84 -1.06
C GLY A 164 -17.44 -2.82 0.12
N ILE A 165 -18.12 -3.96 -0.06
CA ILE A 165 -18.20 -5.03 0.95
C ILE A 165 -16.82 -5.66 1.19
N ALA A 166 -16.10 -6.00 0.12
CA ALA A 166 -14.75 -6.55 0.21
C ALA A 166 -13.82 -5.59 0.95
N GLN A 167 -13.89 -4.29 0.64
CA GLN A 167 -13.10 -3.28 1.34
C GLN A 167 -13.51 -3.14 2.82
N ALA A 168 -14.79 -3.35 3.16
CA ALA A 168 -15.27 -3.30 4.54
C ALA A 168 -14.75 -4.47 5.36
N ILE A 169 -14.85 -5.69 4.82
CA ILE A 169 -14.39 -6.91 5.48
C ILE A 169 -12.88 -6.88 5.67
N THR A 170 -12.14 -6.57 4.60
CA THR A 170 -10.68 -6.50 4.65
C THR A 170 -10.19 -5.34 5.53
N GLY A 171 -10.86 -4.19 5.49
CA GLY A 171 -10.59 -3.07 6.39
C GLY A 171 -10.85 -3.39 7.86
N ALA A 172 -11.90 -4.16 8.17
CA ALA A 172 -12.17 -4.64 9.52
C ALA A 172 -11.10 -5.64 9.99
N GLY A 173 -10.65 -6.55 9.11
CA GLY A 173 -9.53 -7.44 9.40
C GLY A 173 -8.22 -6.69 9.66
N ALA A 174 -7.92 -5.66 8.87
CA ALA A 174 -6.75 -4.80 9.10
C ALA A 174 -6.86 -4.01 10.43
N LEU A 175 -8.06 -3.56 10.80
CA LEU A 175 -8.29 -2.89 12.08
C LEU A 175 -8.08 -3.85 13.25
N TYR A 176 -8.63 -5.07 13.16
CA TYR A 176 -8.42 -6.13 14.14
C TYR A 176 -6.92 -6.39 14.35
N LEU A 177 -6.16 -6.60 13.26
CA LEU A 177 -4.72 -6.80 13.34
C LEU A 177 -4.01 -5.64 14.03
N SER A 178 -4.32 -4.40 13.66
CA SER A 178 -3.70 -3.23 14.27
C SER A 178 -3.98 -3.13 15.76
N LEU A 179 -5.22 -3.35 16.18
CA LEU A 179 -5.60 -3.32 17.60
C LEU A 179 -4.96 -4.46 18.39
N SER A 180 -4.94 -5.67 17.83
CA SER A 180 -4.26 -6.83 18.43
C SER A 180 -2.76 -6.61 18.57
N LEU A 181 -2.10 -6.06 17.54
CA LEU A 181 -0.68 -5.71 17.59
C LEU A 181 -0.41 -4.63 18.64
N LEU A 182 -1.20 -3.55 18.65
CA LEU A 182 -1.07 -2.49 19.63
C LEU A 182 -1.20 -3.03 21.05
N TRP A 183 -2.20 -3.87 21.28
CA TRP A 183 -2.43 -4.50 22.57
C TRP A 183 -1.25 -5.42 22.96
N GLY A 184 -0.72 -6.20 22.02
CA GLY A 184 0.48 -7.01 22.22
C GLY A 184 1.72 -6.19 22.57
N ILE A 185 1.98 -5.11 21.84
CA ILE A 185 3.13 -4.20 22.07
C ILE A 185 3.08 -3.59 23.47
N ILE A 186 1.89 -3.21 23.95
CA ILE A 186 1.71 -2.62 25.29
C ILE A 186 2.01 -3.65 26.40
N ASN A 187 1.65 -4.91 26.20
CA ASN A 187 1.73 -5.94 27.24
C ASN A 187 3.00 -6.79 27.19
N VAL A 188 3.69 -6.84 26.05
CA VAL A 188 4.89 -7.67 25.84
C VAL A 188 6.09 -6.77 25.50
N PRO A 189 6.98 -6.47 26.47
CA PRO A 189 8.10 -5.55 26.26
C PRO A 189 9.01 -5.92 25.08
N GLN A 190 9.16 -7.21 24.79
CA GLN A 190 9.98 -7.71 23.68
C GLN A 190 9.41 -7.33 22.30
N TRP A 191 8.13 -6.96 22.22
CA TRP A 191 7.48 -6.59 20.96
C TRP A 191 7.56 -5.09 20.68
N VAL A 192 8.15 -4.31 21.59
CA VAL A 192 8.41 -2.87 21.42
C VAL A 192 9.57 -2.66 20.45
N THR A 193 9.35 -3.04 19.19
CA THR A 193 10.32 -2.90 18.10
C THR A 193 9.79 -1.95 17.04
N LEU A 194 10.69 -1.28 16.33
CA LEU A 194 10.32 -0.37 15.25
C LEU A 194 9.50 -1.08 14.15
N ALA A 195 9.86 -2.33 13.83
CA ALA A 195 9.15 -3.13 12.83
C ALA A 195 7.68 -3.41 13.23
N ASN A 196 7.44 -3.73 14.50
CA ASN A 196 6.09 -3.96 15.01
C ASN A 196 5.28 -2.67 15.06
N PHE A 197 5.88 -1.54 15.45
CA PHE A 197 5.22 -0.23 15.36
C PHE A 197 4.86 0.13 13.92
N ILE A 198 5.79 -0.02 12.98
CA ILE A 198 5.54 0.24 11.55
C ILE A 198 4.40 -0.65 11.04
N THR A 199 4.41 -1.94 11.37
CA THR A 199 3.35 -2.88 10.98
C THR A 199 2.00 -2.47 11.60
N CYS A 200 1.97 -2.15 12.89
CA CYS A 200 0.77 -1.71 13.61
C CYS A 200 0.18 -0.41 13.04
N PHE A 201 1.01 0.60 12.79
CA PHE A 201 0.55 1.90 12.28
C PHE A 201 0.17 1.84 10.80
N SER A 202 0.94 1.13 9.96
CA SER A 202 0.61 1.00 8.53
C SER A 202 -0.70 0.25 8.31
N THR A 203 -0.94 -0.82 9.09
CA THR A 203 -2.22 -1.54 9.10
C THR A 203 -3.36 -0.67 9.63
N LEU A 204 -3.13 0.13 10.68
CA LEU A 204 -4.12 1.10 11.18
C LEU A 204 -4.54 2.10 10.10
N ILE A 205 -3.56 2.73 9.45
CA ILE A 205 -3.80 3.70 8.39
C ILE A 205 -4.55 3.02 7.24
N THR A 206 -4.18 1.80 6.87
CA THR A 206 -4.85 1.03 5.82
C THR A 206 -6.32 0.76 6.16
N ALA A 207 -6.61 0.40 7.41
CA ALA A 207 -7.97 0.21 7.90
C ALA A 207 -8.78 1.51 7.85
N ILE A 208 -8.23 2.61 8.38
CA ILE A 208 -8.86 3.93 8.36
C ILE A 208 -9.17 4.36 6.92
N VAL A 209 -8.18 4.25 6.03
CA VAL A 209 -8.30 4.60 4.61
C VAL A 209 -9.40 3.77 3.94
N SER A 210 -9.48 2.47 4.24
CA SER A 210 -10.52 1.58 3.74
C SER A 210 -11.92 2.05 4.16
N PHE A 211 -12.11 2.36 5.45
CA PHE A 211 -13.38 2.89 5.95
C PHE A 211 -13.71 4.28 5.39
N VAL A 212 -12.72 5.15 5.19
CA VAL A 212 -12.91 6.45 4.53
C VAL A 212 -13.41 6.28 3.10
N PHE A 213 -12.85 5.34 2.33
CA PHE A 213 -13.30 5.10 0.95
C PHE A 213 -14.72 4.52 0.87
N ILE A 214 -15.08 3.64 1.81
CA ILE A 214 -16.45 3.12 1.96
C ILE A 214 -17.42 4.26 2.30
N LYS A 215 -17.11 5.05 3.34
CA LYS A 215 -17.92 6.21 3.77
C LYS A 215 -18.12 7.19 2.62
N ARG A 216 -17.08 7.42 1.81
CA ARG A 216 -17.14 8.30 0.64
C ARG A 216 -17.82 7.66 -0.58
N ARG A 217 -18.26 6.40 -0.49
CA ARG A 217 -18.84 5.58 -1.56
C ARG A 217 -17.98 5.61 -2.82
N PHE A 218 -16.66 5.49 -2.67
CA PHE A 218 -15.70 5.69 -3.76
C PHE A 218 -16.03 4.84 -5.00
N TRP A 219 -16.26 3.54 -4.81
CA TRP A 219 -16.56 2.61 -5.91
C TRP A 219 -17.85 2.94 -6.65
N HIS A 220 -18.90 3.39 -5.95
CA HIS A 220 -20.16 3.80 -6.59
C HIS A 220 -19.98 5.09 -7.40
N LYS A 221 -19.09 6.00 -6.97
CA LYS A 221 -18.80 7.23 -7.73
C LYS A 221 -18.03 6.97 -9.03
N LEU A 222 -17.44 5.79 -9.22
CA LEU A 222 -16.87 5.40 -10.51
C LEU A 222 -17.95 5.15 -11.57
N GLU A 223 -19.18 4.82 -11.17
CA GLU A 223 -20.30 4.57 -12.10
C GLU A 223 -20.79 5.82 -12.83
N LEU A 224 -20.59 7.01 -12.26
CA LEU A 224 -21.27 8.23 -12.69
C LEU A 224 -20.56 9.00 -13.82
N LYS A 225 -19.34 8.60 -14.23
CA LYS A 225 -18.67 9.21 -15.38
C LYS A 225 -19.04 8.45 -16.66
N HIS A 226 -20.18 8.78 -17.24
CA HIS A 226 -20.44 8.47 -18.66
C HIS A 226 -19.54 9.37 -19.52
N PRO A 227 -18.84 8.85 -20.54
CA PRO A 227 -18.50 9.65 -21.69
C PRO A 227 -19.79 9.84 -22.48
N ARG A 228 -20.48 10.94 -22.24
CA ARG A 228 -21.35 11.52 -23.27
C ARG A 228 -20.65 12.77 -23.77
N GLU A 229 -20.70 12.91 -25.08
CA GLU A 229 -20.35 14.09 -25.88
C GLU A 229 -18.85 14.34 -26.10
N ASN A 230 -18.38 13.79 -27.23
CA ASN A 230 -17.56 14.51 -28.22
C ASN A 230 -17.68 13.74 -29.54
N THR A 231 -18.87 13.83 -30.14
CA THR A 231 -19.08 13.63 -31.58
C THR A 231 -19.79 14.89 -32.06
N HIS A 232 -18.98 15.89 -32.39
CA HIS A 232 -19.32 16.96 -33.32
C HIS A 232 -18.34 16.86 -34.48
#